data_AF-A0A2V3VSS6-F1
#
_entry.id   AF-A0A2V3VSS6-F1
#
_cell.length_a   1.000
_cell.length_b   1.000
_cell.length_c   1.000
_cell.angle_alpha   90.00
_cell.angle_beta   90.00
_cell.angle_gamma   90.00
#
_symmetry.space_group_name_H-M   'P 1'
#
loop_
_entity.id
_entity.type
_entity.pdbx_description
1 polymer ?
#
loop_
_entity_poly.entity_id
_entity_poly.type
_entity_poly.pdbx_seq_one_letter_code
_entity_poly.pdbx_strand_id
1 'polypeptide(L)'
;MKFSILKQVAMVVFGGLMMSQAGSVLADNQGGSFTTGLAAGVDFYQITCFDDGNGAPSYAEAQVKDMTANTSKVNILLYKGTACTTNKCAQSSLDTTDSDTGYSPLIKVTQGAGTYYLFVKHTASGTDSYDVSAHCKTSGNVHTGTSFISRQQQ
;
A
#
# COMPACT_ATOMS: atom_id res chain seq x y z
N MET A 1 -27.09 59.51 27.64
CA MET A 1 -27.44 59.87 26.25
C MET A 1 -26.18 59.96 25.41
N LYS A 2 -26.21 59.32 24.22
CA LYS A 2 -25.35 59.51 23.04
C LYS A 2 -23.86 59.12 23.13
N PHE A 3 -23.56 57.93 22.62
CA PHE A 3 -22.44 57.74 21.69
C PHE A 3 -22.95 56.97 20.47
N SER A 4 -22.99 57.65 19.33
CA SER A 4 -23.39 57.13 18.02
C SER A 4 -22.38 57.64 17.00
N ILE A 5 -21.30 56.89 16.79
CA ILE A 5 -20.54 56.84 15.54
C ILE A 5 -19.82 55.48 15.59
N LEU A 6 -20.15 54.46 14.80
CA LEU A 6 -19.57 54.25 13.48
C LEU A 6 -20.39 53.15 12.77
N LYS A 7 -21.29 53.58 11.88
CA LYS A 7 -21.89 52.74 10.84
C LYS A 7 -20.91 52.65 9.67
N GLN A 8 -20.06 51.62 9.61
CA GLN A 8 -19.48 51.14 8.35
C GLN A 8 -19.24 49.63 8.48
N VAL A 9 -20.35 48.89 8.51
CA VAL A 9 -20.38 47.48 8.17
C VAL A 9 -20.63 47.39 6.66
N ALA A 10 -19.96 46.44 6.01
CA ALA A 10 -20.18 45.90 4.66
C ALA A 10 -19.29 46.43 3.52
N MET A 11 -18.20 45.70 3.27
CA MET A 11 -17.72 45.30 1.94
C MET A 11 -16.59 44.26 2.11
N VAL A 12 -16.92 42.96 2.12
CA VAL A 12 -16.64 42.00 1.03
C VAL A 12 -15.17 41.98 0.60
N VAL A 13 -14.42 40.99 1.10
CA VAL A 13 -13.47 40.23 0.26
C VAL A 13 -13.65 38.74 0.59
N PHE A 14 -14.55 38.13 -0.18
CA PHE A 14 -14.58 36.70 -0.46
C PHE A 14 -13.27 36.35 -1.18
N GLY A 15 -12.25 35.90 -0.46
CA GLY A 15 -11.00 35.38 -1.02
C GLY A 15 -10.87 33.92 -0.63
N GLY A 16 -11.33 33.03 -1.52
CA GLY A 16 -11.55 31.61 -1.27
C GLY A 16 -10.36 30.90 -0.63
N LEU A 17 -10.64 30.22 0.48
CA LEU A 17 -9.78 29.20 1.05
C LEU A 17 -9.82 27.98 0.10
N MET A 18 -8.92 27.94 -0.87
CA MET A 18 -8.66 26.73 -1.66
C MET A 18 -7.93 25.74 -0.76
N MET A 19 -8.67 24.99 0.05
CA MET A 19 -8.19 23.75 0.62
C MET A 19 -7.98 22.78 -0.53
N SER A 20 -6.76 22.76 -1.06
CA SER A 20 -6.26 21.62 -1.82
C SER A 20 -6.29 20.42 -0.88
N GLN A 21 -7.38 19.65 -0.93
CA GLN A 21 -7.43 18.33 -0.34
C GLN A 21 -6.44 17.49 -1.15
N ALA A 22 -5.17 17.47 -0.71
CA ALA A 22 -4.27 16.39 -1.07
C ALA A 22 -4.97 15.13 -0.59
N GLY A 23 -5.52 14.36 -1.53
CA GLY A 23 -6.17 13.09 -1.23
C GLY A 23 -5.25 12.32 -0.31
N SER A 24 -5.72 12.06 0.90
CA SER A 24 -4.98 11.29 1.88
C SER A 24 -4.79 9.92 1.28
N VAL A 25 -3.59 9.68 0.77
CA VAL A 25 -3.20 8.39 0.24
C VAL A 25 -3.10 7.45 1.43
N LEU A 26 -4.12 6.61 1.62
CA LEU A 26 -4.00 5.49 2.54
C LEU A 26 -3.15 4.42 1.85
N ALA A 27 -1.93 4.26 2.34
CA ALA A 27 -1.23 3.01 2.24
C ALA A 27 -1.89 2.02 3.18
N ASP A 28 -2.35 0.91 2.63
CA ASP A 28 -2.73 -0.20 3.48
C ASP A 28 -1.43 -0.91 3.85
N ASN A 29 -0.94 -0.59 5.05
CA ASN A 29 0.19 -1.29 5.64
C ASN A 29 -0.32 -2.50 6.43
N GLN A 30 0.35 -3.64 6.24
CA GLN A 30 0.06 -4.88 6.94
C GLN A 30 1.35 -5.43 7.54
N GLY A 31 1.41 -5.43 8.87
CA GLY A 31 2.46 -6.10 9.63
C GLY A 31 2.23 -7.61 9.74
N GLY A 32 3.31 -8.38 9.77
CA GLY A 32 3.28 -9.82 10.01
C GLY A 32 4.59 -10.32 10.60
N SER A 33 4.62 -11.59 11.00
CA SER A 33 5.82 -12.19 11.60
C SER A 33 5.82 -13.71 11.47
N PHE A 34 6.98 -14.26 11.10
CA PHE A 34 7.27 -15.68 11.09
C PHE A 34 7.83 -16.07 12.47
N THR A 35 6.99 -16.63 13.34
CA THR A 35 7.36 -16.83 14.76
C THR A 35 7.78 -18.26 15.10
N THR A 36 7.48 -19.23 14.23
CA THR A 36 7.74 -20.65 14.49
C THR A 36 9.21 -21.05 14.29
N GLY A 37 10.01 -20.23 13.61
CA GLY A 37 11.41 -20.53 13.28
C GLY A 37 11.57 -21.63 12.22
N LEU A 38 10.48 -22.18 11.70
CA LEU A 38 10.49 -23.22 10.67
C LEU A 38 10.86 -22.63 9.30
N ALA A 39 11.57 -23.41 8.49
CA ALA A 39 11.95 -22.99 7.14
C ALA A 39 10.71 -22.76 6.26
N ALA A 40 10.77 -21.74 5.39
CA ALA A 40 9.79 -21.45 4.34
C ALA A 40 8.35 -21.13 4.81
N GLY A 41 8.20 -20.44 5.94
CA GLY A 41 6.94 -19.81 6.33
C GLY A 41 6.46 -18.87 5.22
N VAL A 42 5.18 -18.97 4.89
CA VAL A 42 4.52 -18.12 3.90
C VAL A 42 3.25 -17.57 4.50
N ASP A 43 3.19 -16.26 4.56
CA ASP A 43 1.97 -15.53 4.85
C ASP A 43 1.29 -15.18 3.54
N PHE A 44 -0.04 -15.26 3.55
CA PHE A 44 -0.85 -15.09 2.35
C PHE A 44 -1.94 -14.06 2.60
N TYR A 45 -1.99 -13.09 1.70
CA TYR A 45 -2.89 -11.97 1.73
C TYR A 45 -3.64 -11.80 0.41
N GLN A 46 -4.83 -11.23 0.51
CA GLN A 46 -5.59 -10.75 -0.63
C GLN A 46 -5.67 -9.23 -0.61
N ILE A 47 -5.32 -8.63 -1.73
CA ILE A 47 -5.48 -7.20 -1.98
C ILE A 47 -6.60 -7.03 -2.98
N THR A 48 -7.69 -6.36 -2.61
CA THR A 48 -8.80 -6.11 -3.53
C THR A 48 -8.78 -4.66 -3.98
N CYS A 49 -8.67 -4.46 -5.30
CA CYS A 49 -8.73 -3.14 -5.92
C CYS A 49 -10.13 -2.83 -6.43
N PHE A 50 -10.69 -1.68 -6.05
CA PHE A 50 -12.01 -1.23 -6.47
C PHE A 50 -12.02 0.29 -6.67
N ASP A 51 -12.95 0.77 -7.49
CA ASP A 51 -13.17 2.22 -7.65
C ASP A 51 -13.91 2.75 -6.42
N ASP A 52 -13.27 3.66 -5.69
CA ASP A 52 -13.80 4.34 -4.50
C ASP A 52 -14.27 5.78 -4.80
N GLY A 53 -14.38 6.13 -6.09
CA GLY A 53 -14.66 7.48 -6.58
C GLY A 53 -13.45 8.18 -7.17
N ASN A 54 -12.23 7.64 -7.00
CA ASN A 54 -11.00 8.17 -7.60
C ASN A 54 -10.69 7.62 -9.01
N GLY A 55 -11.54 6.74 -9.52
CA GLY A 55 -11.48 6.20 -10.88
C GLY A 55 -11.11 4.72 -10.93
N ALA A 56 -11.19 4.15 -12.14
CA ALA A 56 -11.00 2.72 -12.35
C ALA A 56 -9.55 2.28 -11.99
N PRO A 57 -9.38 1.28 -11.09
CA PRO A 57 -8.06 0.72 -10.80
C PRO A 57 -7.44 0.08 -12.04
N SER A 58 -6.16 0.36 -12.26
CA SER A 58 -5.35 -0.16 -13.36
C SER A 58 -4.33 -1.20 -12.90
N TYR A 59 -3.78 -1.03 -11.70
CA TYR A 59 -2.76 -1.91 -11.16
C TYR A 59 -2.78 -1.97 -9.64
N ALA A 60 -2.17 -3.02 -9.09
CA ALA A 60 -1.71 -3.06 -7.72
C ALA A 60 -0.19 -2.96 -7.68
N GLU A 61 0.34 -2.28 -6.68
CA GLU A 61 1.76 -2.24 -6.35
C GLU A 61 1.98 -2.61 -4.89
N ALA A 62 3.14 -3.19 -4.60
CA ALA A 62 3.49 -3.62 -3.26
C ALA A 62 5.00 -3.57 -3.04
N GLN A 63 5.38 -3.43 -1.78
CA GLN A 63 6.75 -3.52 -1.29
C GLN A 63 6.73 -4.02 0.15
N VAL A 64 7.83 -4.61 0.60
CA VAL A 64 7.97 -5.13 1.96
C VAL A 64 9.21 -4.54 2.62
N LYS A 65 9.13 -4.34 3.93
CA LYS A 65 10.24 -3.96 4.77
C LYS A 65 10.51 -5.06 5.78
N ASP A 66 11.76 -5.49 5.85
CA ASP A 66 12.26 -6.40 6.87
C ASP A 66 12.51 -5.63 8.18
N MET A 67 11.79 -6.01 9.23
CA MET A 67 11.82 -5.32 10.52
C MET A 67 12.79 -5.98 11.52
N THR A 68 13.44 -7.10 11.16
CA THR A 68 14.22 -7.89 12.12
C THR A 68 15.58 -8.28 11.55
N ALA A 69 16.65 -8.05 12.31
CA ALA A 69 17.97 -8.55 11.93
C ALA A 69 18.01 -10.08 12.00
N ASN A 70 18.05 -10.74 10.83
CA ASN A 70 18.11 -12.20 10.71
C ASN A 70 18.97 -12.63 9.49
N THR A 71 19.49 -13.84 9.50
CA THR A 71 20.05 -14.46 8.30
C THR A 71 19.01 -14.72 7.21
N SER A 72 17.75 -14.92 7.60
CA SER A 72 16.61 -14.90 6.69
C SER A 72 16.37 -13.47 6.18
N LYS A 73 15.72 -13.37 5.03
CA LYS A 73 15.33 -12.10 4.39
C LYS A 73 13.88 -12.19 3.98
N VAL A 74 13.18 -11.06 3.95
CA VAL A 74 11.76 -11.03 3.58
C VAL A 74 11.56 -10.78 2.08
N ASN A 75 10.84 -11.67 1.42
CA ASN A 75 10.46 -11.56 0.00
C ASN A 75 8.94 -11.53 -0.16
N ILE A 76 8.46 -10.70 -1.08
CA ILE A 76 7.08 -10.72 -1.57
C ILE A 76 6.92 -11.27 -2.99
N LEU A 77 5.75 -11.82 -3.29
CA LEU A 77 5.27 -12.15 -4.62
C LEU A 77 3.83 -11.63 -4.76
N LEU A 78 3.62 -10.64 -5.62
CA LEU A 78 2.31 -10.12 -5.99
C LEU A 78 1.86 -10.77 -7.30
N TYR A 79 0.63 -11.26 -7.35
CA TYR A 79 0.10 -12.02 -8.48
C TYR A 79 -1.38 -11.72 -8.76
N LYS A 80 -1.74 -11.63 -10.04
CA LYS A 80 -3.12 -11.68 -10.53
C LYS A 80 -3.22 -12.14 -11.98
N GLY A 81 -4.13 -13.09 -12.21
CA GLY A 81 -4.52 -13.57 -13.55
C GLY A 81 -3.53 -14.55 -14.18
N THR A 82 -3.95 -15.26 -15.23
CA THR A 82 -3.22 -16.41 -15.80
C THR A 82 -2.48 -16.11 -17.10
N ALA A 83 -2.74 -14.97 -17.76
CA ALA A 83 -2.13 -14.59 -19.03
C ALA A 83 -1.03 -13.54 -18.82
N CYS A 84 0.21 -14.00 -18.73
CA CYS A 84 1.39 -13.19 -18.41
C CYS A 84 2.10 -12.64 -19.66
N THR A 85 1.33 -12.22 -20.69
CA THR A 85 1.90 -11.87 -21.99
C THR A 85 2.49 -10.45 -21.99
N THR A 86 1.63 -9.42 -21.93
CA THR A 86 2.04 -8.00 -22.07
C THR A 86 2.17 -7.29 -20.73
N ASN A 87 1.30 -7.63 -19.78
CA ASN A 87 1.37 -7.15 -18.40
C ASN A 87 1.91 -8.28 -17.53
N LYS A 88 2.96 -8.01 -16.77
CA LYS A 88 3.50 -8.95 -15.78
C LYS A 88 2.37 -9.33 -14.81
N CYS A 89 1.85 -10.56 -14.94
CA CYS A 89 0.79 -11.11 -14.10
C CYS A 89 1.27 -11.42 -12.67
N ALA A 90 2.59 -11.51 -12.48
CA ALA A 90 3.26 -11.81 -11.22
C ALA A 90 4.57 -11.03 -11.14
N GLN A 91 4.90 -10.46 -9.99
CA GLN A 91 6.19 -9.81 -9.71
C GLN A 91 6.63 -10.10 -8.28
N SER A 92 7.94 -10.20 -8.05
CA SER A 92 8.50 -10.44 -6.73
C SER A 92 9.53 -9.38 -6.36
N SER A 93 9.63 -9.08 -5.07
CA SER A 93 10.64 -8.20 -4.51
C SER A 93 11.23 -8.82 -3.26
N LEU A 94 12.52 -8.60 -3.04
CA LEU A 94 13.26 -9.06 -1.88
C LEU A 94 13.78 -7.83 -1.14
N ASP A 95 13.52 -7.76 0.16
CA ASP A 95 14.27 -6.86 1.03
C ASP A 95 15.61 -7.52 1.37
N THR A 96 16.70 -6.82 1.08
CA THR A 96 18.06 -7.33 1.31
C THR A 96 18.71 -6.74 2.55
N THR A 97 18.08 -5.75 3.19
CA THR A 97 18.67 -4.97 4.28
C THR A 97 17.78 -5.09 5.50
N ASP A 98 18.35 -5.59 6.60
CA ASP A 98 17.53 -5.83 7.79
C ASP A 98 17.41 -4.58 8.66
N SER A 99 16.25 -4.46 9.31
CA SER A 99 16.00 -3.46 10.36
C SER A 99 16.27 -2.02 9.93
N ASP A 100 16.25 -1.75 8.63
CA ASP A 100 16.38 -0.42 8.09
C ASP A 100 14.99 0.24 7.95
N THR A 101 14.97 1.50 7.52
CA THR A 101 13.72 2.21 7.27
C THR A 101 13.25 2.07 5.83
N GLY A 102 14.03 1.37 4.99
CA GLY A 102 13.76 1.17 3.58
C GLY A 102 12.73 0.08 3.37
N TYR A 103 11.99 0.18 2.27
CA TYR A 103 11.29 -0.98 1.74
C TYR A 103 12.12 -1.56 0.60
N SER A 104 11.91 -2.85 0.32
CA SER A 104 12.30 -3.53 -0.91
C SER A 104 11.90 -2.72 -2.16
N PRO A 105 12.53 -2.95 -3.32
CA PRO A 105 12.10 -2.34 -4.58
C PRO A 105 10.59 -2.51 -4.84
N LEU A 106 9.92 -1.44 -5.26
CA LEU A 106 8.47 -1.46 -5.54
C LEU A 106 8.16 -2.37 -6.75
N ILE A 107 7.23 -3.31 -6.57
CA ILE A 107 6.72 -4.17 -7.64
C ILE A 107 5.29 -3.79 -8.02
N LYS A 108 4.94 -4.00 -9.30
CA LYS A 108 3.65 -3.62 -9.87
C LYS A 108 3.07 -4.69 -10.79
N VAL A 109 1.79 -4.99 -10.64
CA VAL A 109 1.01 -5.92 -11.48
C VAL A 109 -0.18 -5.16 -12.09
N THR A 110 -0.17 -4.98 -13.41
CA THR A 110 -1.17 -4.18 -14.15
C THR A 110 -2.29 -5.07 -14.68
N GLN A 111 -3.24 -5.40 -13.81
CA GLN A 111 -4.35 -6.33 -14.11
C GLN A 111 -5.72 -5.77 -13.68
N GLY A 112 -5.83 -4.45 -13.60
CA GLY A 112 -7.09 -3.73 -13.32
C GLY A 112 -7.71 -3.99 -11.95
N ALA A 113 -8.98 -3.64 -11.81
CA ALA A 113 -9.80 -3.87 -10.62
C ALA A 113 -10.01 -5.37 -10.29
N GLY A 114 -10.24 -5.69 -9.03
CA GLY A 114 -10.44 -7.05 -8.51
C GLY A 114 -9.30 -7.52 -7.59
N THR A 115 -9.35 -8.80 -7.22
CA THR A 115 -8.44 -9.37 -6.21
C THR A 115 -7.07 -9.76 -6.81
N TYR A 116 -6.03 -9.32 -6.12
CA TYR A 116 -4.65 -9.73 -6.24
C TYR A 116 -4.29 -10.61 -5.04
N TYR A 117 -3.30 -11.46 -5.25
CA TYR A 117 -2.77 -12.37 -4.25
C TYR A 117 -1.35 -11.94 -3.92
N LEU A 118 -1.08 -11.72 -2.64
CA LEU A 118 0.24 -11.36 -2.14
C LEU A 118 0.73 -12.46 -1.21
N PHE A 119 1.90 -12.98 -1.51
CA PHE A 119 2.61 -13.92 -0.65
C PHE A 119 3.81 -13.22 -0.04
N VAL A 120 3.98 -13.30 1.26
CA VAL A 120 5.18 -12.87 1.99
C VAL A 120 5.88 -14.13 2.48
N LYS A 121 7.16 -14.25 2.21
CA LYS A 121 7.96 -15.42 2.60
C LYS A 121 9.32 -14.99 3.09
N HIS A 122 9.87 -15.77 4.01
CA HIS A 122 11.26 -15.61 4.44
C HIS A 122 12.19 -16.59 3.70
N THR A 123 13.43 -16.18 3.41
CA THR A 123 14.35 -16.92 2.53
C THR A 123 15.07 -18.09 3.18
N ALA A 124 15.13 -18.13 4.51
CA ALA A 124 15.78 -19.17 5.30
C ALA A 124 14.97 -19.49 6.56
N SER A 125 15.40 -20.47 7.35
CA SER A 125 14.86 -20.68 8.70
C SER A 125 15.24 -19.52 9.61
N GLY A 126 14.31 -19.07 10.43
CA GLY A 126 14.52 -17.97 11.37
C GLY A 126 13.20 -17.40 11.84
N THR A 127 13.27 -16.55 12.87
CA THR A 127 12.14 -15.69 13.23
C THR A 127 12.34 -14.33 12.62
N ASP A 128 11.32 -13.83 11.95
CA ASP A 128 11.40 -12.57 11.23
C ASP A 128 10.07 -11.84 11.31
N SER A 129 10.09 -10.52 11.21
CA SER A 129 8.90 -9.68 11.19
C SER A 129 9.04 -8.65 10.10
N TYR A 130 7.91 -8.26 9.54
CA TYR A 130 7.89 -7.44 8.35
C TYR A 130 6.71 -6.48 8.36
N ASP A 131 6.84 -5.45 7.53
CA ASP A 131 5.75 -4.54 7.19
C ASP A 131 5.59 -4.50 5.67
N VAL A 132 4.41 -4.91 5.18
CA VAL A 132 4.06 -4.77 3.77
C VAL A 132 3.32 -3.47 3.57
N SER A 133 3.64 -2.74 2.51
CA SER A 133 2.81 -1.67 1.98
C SER A 133 2.25 -2.07 0.62
N ALA A 134 0.94 -1.93 0.41
CA ALA A 134 0.32 -2.16 -0.89
C ALA A 134 -0.72 -1.09 -1.25
N HIS A 135 -0.88 -0.88 -2.55
CA HIS A 135 -1.78 0.12 -3.08
C HIS A 135 -2.40 -0.29 -4.41
N CYS A 136 -3.69 0.02 -4.57
CA CYS A 136 -4.38 -0.01 -5.85
C CYS A 136 -4.41 1.40 -6.45
N LYS A 137 -4.08 1.51 -7.74
CA LYS A 137 -3.99 2.81 -8.42
C LYS A 137 -4.57 2.80 -9.83
N THR A 138 -5.05 3.95 -10.28
CA THR A 138 -5.41 4.21 -11.68
C THR A 138 -4.16 4.24 -12.57
N SER A 139 -4.33 4.25 -13.90
CA SER A 139 -3.21 4.38 -14.85
C SER A 139 -2.47 5.71 -14.74
N GLY A 140 -3.10 6.73 -14.12
CA GLY A 140 -2.52 8.03 -13.80
C GLY A 140 -1.84 8.10 -12.44
N ASN A 141 -1.57 6.96 -11.79
CA ASN A 141 -0.94 6.88 -10.47
C ASN A 141 -1.75 7.52 -9.32
N VAL A 142 -3.07 7.63 -9.49
CA VAL A 142 -3.99 8.09 -8.44
C VAL A 142 -4.44 6.88 -7.62
N HIS A 143 -4.43 7.00 -6.28
CA HIS A 143 -4.92 5.93 -5.41
C HIS A 143 -6.40 5.67 -5.59
N THR A 144 -6.77 4.41 -5.46
CA THR A 144 -8.15 3.90 -5.50
C THR A 144 -8.39 3.03 -4.29
N GLY A 145 -9.63 2.58 -4.11
CA GLY A 145 -10.02 1.66 -3.06
C GLY A 145 -9.09 0.45 -3.02
N THR A 146 -8.40 0.30 -1.90
CA THR A 146 -7.53 -0.83 -1.57
C THR A 146 -8.12 -1.49 -0.34
N SER A 147 -8.21 -2.82 -0.35
CA SER A 147 -8.59 -3.59 0.83
C SER A 147 -7.62 -4.74 0.99
N PHE A 148 -7.03 -4.84 2.18
CA PHE A 148 -5.98 -5.80 2.51
C PHE A 148 -6.51 -6.80 3.53
N ILE A 149 -6.56 -8.09 3.18
CA ILE A 149 -7.10 -9.14 4.04
C ILE A 149 -6.08 -10.26 4.21
N SER A 150 -5.76 -10.58 5.46
CA SER A 150 -4.99 -11.79 5.81
C SER A 150 -5.82 -13.05 5.61
N ARG A 151 -5.23 -14.04 4.95
CA ARG A 151 -5.83 -15.37 4.72
C ARG A 151 -5.10 -16.46 5.46
N GLN A 152 -3.80 -16.31 5.62
CA GLN A 152 -2.96 -17.23 6.39
C GLN A 152 -1.77 -16.46 6.94
N GLN A 153 -1.46 -16.69 8.22
CA GLN A 153 -0.25 -16.25 8.88
C GLN A 153 0.37 -17.45 9.62
N GLN A 154 1.69 -17.61 9.52
CA GLN A 154 2.43 -18.74 10.11
C GLN A 154 3.62 -18.31 10.97
#